data_AF-A0A7L3TCQ4-F1
#
_entry.id   AF-A0A7L3TCQ4-F1
#
_cell.length_a   1.000
_cell.length_b   1.000
_cell.length_c   1.000
_cell.angle_alpha   90.00
_cell.angle_beta   90.00
_cell.angle_gamma   90.00
#
_symmetry.space_group_name_H-M   'P 1'
#
loop_
_entity.id
_entity.type
_entity.pdbx_description
1 polymer ?
#
loop_
_entity_poly.entity_id
_entity_poly.type
_entity_poly.pdbx_seq_one_letter_code
_entity_poly.pdbx_strand_id
1 'polypeptide(L)'
;MVLLKGFGQDGFRFFTNHESRKGKELDANPFASLVFYWEPLNRQVRIEGSVKRLPEEESEQYFHSRPKSSQIGAVVSRQSTVIPNREYLRKKNAELEERYRETTVPKPAYWGGYILQPDVMEFWQGQTNRLHDRIVFRRLRD
;
A
#
# COMPACT_ATOMS: atom_id res chain seq x y z
N MET A 1 -6.31 5.90 2.41
CA MET A 1 -6.24 5.20 1.11
C MET A 1 -4.82 4.75 0.84
N VAL A 2 -4.64 3.66 0.10
CA VAL A 2 -3.35 3.18 -0.44
C VAL A 2 -3.51 2.91 -1.95
N LEU A 3 -2.41 2.70 -2.66
CA LEU A 3 -2.43 2.36 -4.09
C LEU A 3 -2.05 0.89 -4.27
N LEU A 4 -2.81 0.17 -5.10
CA LEU A 4 -2.40 -1.14 -5.61
C LEU A 4 -1.21 -0.96 -6.55
N LYS A 5 -0.15 -1.76 -6.36
CA LYS A 5 1.12 -1.66 -7.12
C LYS A 5 1.52 -2.94 -7.84
N GLY A 6 0.65 -3.94 -7.85
CA GLY A 6 0.81 -5.19 -8.58
C GLY A 6 -0.23 -6.19 -8.09
N PHE A 7 -0.67 -7.08 -8.97
CA PHE A 7 -1.53 -8.20 -8.61
C PHE A 7 -1.23 -9.41 -9.50
N GLY A 8 -1.47 -10.60 -8.99
CA GLY A 8 -1.22 -11.86 -9.68
C GLY A 8 -1.85 -13.04 -8.94
N GLN A 9 -1.46 -14.27 -9.32
CA GLN A 9 -1.92 -15.49 -8.65
C GLN A 9 -1.52 -15.54 -7.16
N ASP A 10 -0.47 -14.81 -6.80
CA ASP A 10 0.09 -14.75 -5.45
C ASP A 10 -0.57 -13.72 -4.53
N GLY A 11 -1.27 -12.72 -5.10
CA GLY A 11 -2.05 -11.76 -4.34
C GLY A 11 -1.94 -10.31 -4.81
N PHE A 12 -2.29 -9.38 -3.92
CA PHE A 12 -2.40 -7.93 -4.17
C PHE A 12 -1.33 -7.15 -3.40
N ARG A 13 -0.45 -6.47 -4.14
CA ARG A 13 0.72 -5.77 -3.57
C ARG A 13 0.45 -4.30 -3.31
N PHE A 14 0.89 -3.81 -2.16
CA PHE A 14 0.93 -2.39 -1.83
C PHE A 14 2.16 -2.07 -0.98
N PHE A 15 2.61 -0.81 -1.00
CA PHE A 15 3.84 -0.39 -0.32
C PHE A 15 3.55 0.69 0.70
N THR A 16 4.23 0.64 1.84
CA THR A 16 4.02 1.57 2.95
C THR A 16 5.23 1.64 3.87
N ASN A 17 5.08 2.40 4.96
CA ASN A 17 6.04 2.40 6.06
C ASN A 17 5.56 1.40 7.13
N HIS A 18 6.40 0.41 7.45
CA HIS A 18 6.13 -0.65 8.44
C HIS A 18 5.94 -0.11 9.86
N GLU A 19 6.53 1.04 10.19
CA GLU A 19 6.33 1.70 11.50
C GLU A 19 5.05 2.55 11.56
N SER A 20 4.33 2.72 10.44
CA SER A 20 3.06 3.43 10.44
C SER A 20 2.00 2.67 11.23
N ARG A 21 0.89 3.35 11.58
CA ARG A 21 -0.24 2.71 12.28
C ARG A 21 -0.68 1.40 11.60
N LYS A 22 -0.86 1.43 10.28
CA LYS A 22 -1.29 0.24 9.52
C LYS A 22 -0.21 -0.84 9.46
N GLY A 23 1.07 -0.46 9.43
CA GLY A 23 2.18 -1.41 9.41
C GLY A 23 2.23 -2.18 10.72
N LYS A 24 2.17 -1.47 11.84
CA LYS A 24 2.08 -2.06 13.19
C LYS A 24 0.88 -2.98 13.35
N GLU A 25 -0.30 -2.57 12.87
CA GLU A 25 -1.51 -3.41 12.91
C GLU A 25 -1.34 -4.69 12.07
N LEU A 26 -0.79 -4.59 10.85
CA LEU A 26 -0.56 -5.75 9.98
C LEU A 26 0.52 -6.70 10.52
N ASP A 27 1.54 -6.18 11.17
CA ASP A 27 2.59 -7.00 11.77
C ASP A 27 2.08 -7.75 13.02
N ALA A 28 1.16 -7.14 13.78
CA ALA A 28 0.54 -7.76 14.95
C ALA A 28 -0.61 -8.71 14.58
N ASN A 29 -1.36 -8.40 13.52
CA ASN A 29 -2.50 -9.16 13.04
C ASN A 29 -2.50 -9.16 11.50
N PRO A 30 -1.92 -10.21 10.87
CA PRO A 30 -1.63 -10.24 9.43
C PRO A 30 -2.85 -10.57 8.58
N PHE A 31 -3.94 -9.84 8.78
CA PHE A 31 -5.18 -9.96 8.02
C PHE A 31 -5.67 -8.57 7.61
N ALA A 32 -6.18 -8.46 6.38
CA ALA A 32 -6.73 -7.21 5.90
C ALA A 32 -7.87 -7.42 4.90
N SER A 33 -8.55 -6.30 4.63
CA SER A 33 -9.54 -6.19 3.56
C SER A 33 -9.21 -4.99 2.67
N LEU A 34 -9.35 -5.15 1.37
CA LEU A 34 -9.25 -4.09 0.36
C LEU A 34 -10.62 -3.80 -0.23
N VAL A 35 -10.85 -2.54 -0.58
CA VAL A 35 -12.04 -2.10 -1.31
C VAL A 35 -11.60 -1.27 -2.49
N PHE A 36 -11.93 -1.73 -3.70
CA PHE A 36 -11.88 -0.94 -4.92
C PHE A 36 -13.29 -0.45 -5.19
N TYR A 37 -13.45 0.86 -5.32
CA TYR A 37 -14.73 1.47 -5.64
C TYR A 37 -14.58 2.35 -6.87
N TRP A 38 -15.29 1.97 -7.93
CA TRP A 38 -15.33 2.68 -9.20
C TRP A 38 -16.72 3.24 -9.38
N GLU A 39 -16.93 4.43 -8.81
CA GLU A 39 -18.23 5.12 -8.82
C GLU A 39 -18.80 5.27 -10.25
N PRO A 40 -18.05 5.72 -11.27
CA PRO A 40 -18.61 5.92 -12.60
C PRO A 40 -19.07 4.61 -13.27
N LEU A 41 -18.56 3.48 -12.80
CA LEU A 41 -18.92 2.14 -13.29
C LEU A 41 -20.00 1.48 -12.45
N ASN A 42 -20.39 2.11 -11.33
CA ASN A 42 -21.23 1.49 -10.29
C ASN A 42 -20.67 0.13 -9.86
N ARG A 43 -19.36 0.02 -9.65
CA ARG A 43 -18.69 -1.24 -9.30
C ARG A 43 -17.92 -1.16 -8.01
N GLN A 44 -17.94 -2.25 -7.26
CA GLN A 44 -17.11 -2.46 -6.08
C GLN A 44 -16.47 -3.85 -6.13
N VAL A 45 -15.19 -3.93 -5.76
CA VAL A 45 -14.50 -5.19 -5.52
C VAL A 45 -13.98 -5.19 -4.09
N ARG A 46 -14.37 -6.18 -3.30
CA ARG A 46 -13.82 -6.43 -1.96
C ARG A 46 -12.91 -7.63 -2.00
N ILE A 47 -11.80 -7.55 -1.29
CA ILE A 47 -10.79 -8.62 -1.22
C ILE A 47 -10.39 -8.78 0.24
N GLU A 48 -10.45 -9.99 0.76
CA GLU A 48 -10.11 -10.29 2.15
C GLU A 48 -9.12 -11.45 2.19
N GLY A 49 -8.16 -11.38 3.11
CA GLY A 49 -7.26 -12.50 3.34
C GLY A 49 -6.04 -12.17 4.19
N SER A 50 -5.13 -13.13 4.26
CA SER A 50 -3.86 -12.99 4.98
C SER A 50 -2.88 -12.06 4.26
N VAL A 51 -2.04 -11.38 5.04
CA VAL A 51 -1.05 -10.42 4.54
C VAL A 51 0.35 -10.87 4.94
N LYS A 52 1.29 -10.76 4.00
CA LYS A 52 2.72 -11.03 4.24
C LYS A 52 3.54 -9.82 3.82
N ARG A 53 4.67 -9.58 4.50
CA ARG A 53 5.67 -8.63 4.01
C ARG A 53 6.29 -9.18 2.73
N LEU A 54 6.59 -8.32 1.77
CA LEU A 54 7.39 -8.68 0.61
C LEU A 54 8.86 -8.89 1.02
N PRO A 55 9.62 -9.69 0.27
CA PRO A 55 11.07 -9.77 0.43
C PRO A 55 11.74 -8.39 0.34
N GLU A 56 12.88 -8.25 1.01
CA GLU A 56 13.63 -6.98 1.06
C GLU A 56 14.11 -6.58 -0.34
N GLU A 57 14.68 -7.52 -1.13
CA GLU A 57 15.05 -7.28 -2.53
C GLU A 57 13.87 -6.78 -3.38
N GLU A 58 12.67 -7.36 -3.25
CA GLU A 58 11.49 -6.91 -4.02
C GLU A 58 11.09 -5.48 -3.60
N SER A 59 11.19 -5.16 -2.32
CA SER A 59 10.95 -3.82 -1.80
C SER A 59 12.00 -2.81 -2.27
N GLU A 60 13.27 -3.20 -2.36
CA GLU A 60 14.37 -2.37 -2.85
C GLU A 60 14.25 -2.09 -4.35
N GLN A 61 14.02 -3.13 -5.15
CA GLN A 61 13.76 -2.98 -6.59
C GLN A 61 12.57 -2.06 -6.85
N TYR A 62 11.46 -2.26 -6.15
CA TYR A 62 10.31 -1.39 -6.29
C TYR A 62 10.61 0.04 -5.82
N PHE A 63 11.33 0.23 -4.71
CA PHE A 63 11.70 1.55 -4.21
C PHE A 63 12.48 2.36 -5.26
N HIS A 64 13.50 1.74 -5.87
CA HIS A 64 14.36 2.41 -6.84
C HIS A 64 13.71 2.64 -8.21
N SER A 65 12.65 1.89 -8.56
CA SER A 65 11.85 2.17 -9.76
C SER A 65 10.96 3.42 -9.65
N ARG A 66 10.76 3.94 -8.43
CA ARG A 66 9.93 5.14 -8.19
C ARG A 66 10.70 6.41 -8.57
N PRO A 67 10.01 7.51 -8.94
CA PRO A 67 10.67 8.81 -9.12
C PRO A 67 11.48 9.23 -7.90
N LYS A 68 12.62 9.90 -8.10
CA LYS A 68 13.54 10.30 -7.03
C LYS A 68 12.84 11.11 -5.92
N SER A 69 11.92 12.01 -6.27
CA SER A 69 11.10 12.76 -5.31
C SER A 69 10.22 11.86 -4.43
N SER A 70 9.70 10.76 -4.98
CA SER A 70 8.93 9.76 -4.25
C SER A 70 9.79 8.92 -3.29
N GLN A 71 11.05 8.66 -3.67
CA GLN A 71 12.04 8.02 -2.80
C GLN A 71 12.38 8.95 -1.63
N ILE A 72 12.72 10.21 -1.90
CA ILE A 72 13.01 11.23 -0.88
C ILE A 72 11.83 11.42 0.07
N GLY A 73 10.60 11.56 -0.45
CA GLY A 73 9.41 11.71 0.38
C GLY A 73 9.19 10.55 1.37
N ALA A 74 9.60 9.33 1.00
CA ALA A 74 9.55 8.18 1.90
C ALA A 74 10.63 8.22 3.00
N VAL A 75 11.76 8.88 2.77
CA VAL A 75 12.79 9.14 3.78
C VAL A 75 12.35 10.27 4.73
N VAL A 76 11.84 11.38 4.17
CA VAL A 76 11.39 12.56 4.93
C VAL A 76 10.29 12.20 5.93
N SER A 77 9.33 11.38 5.50
CA SER A 77 8.11 11.10 6.27
C SER A 77 8.22 9.79 7.05
N ARG A 78 8.50 9.88 8.35
CA ARG A 78 8.17 8.81 9.30
C ARG A 78 6.65 8.74 9.45
N GLN A 79 6.02 7.99 8.56
CA GLN A 79 4.58 8.05 8.34
C GLN A 79 3.80 7.77 9.63
N SER A 80 2.87 8.66 9.99
CA SER A 80 2.02 8.60 11.20
C SER A 80 2.70 9.00 12.52
N THR A 81 3.91 9.57 12.49
CA THR A 81 4.49 10.22 13.68
C THR A 81 4.09 11.68 13.77
N VAL A 82 3.96 12.21 14.99
CA VAL A 82 3.69 13.63 15.24
C VAL A 82 4.85 14.49 14.73
N ILE A 83 4.53 15.62 14.11
CA ILE A 83 5.49 16.63 13.63
C ILE A 83 5.00 18.03 14.06
N PRO A 84 5.89 19.02 14.22
CA PRO A 84 5.50 20.32 14.76
C PRO A 84 4.67 21.17 13.79
N ASN A 85 4.93 21.10 12.49
CA ASN A 85 4.22 21.88 11.46
C ASN A 85 4.59 21.42 10.04
N ARG A 86 3.96 22.04 9.03
CA ARG A 86 4.24 21.78 7.60
C ARG A 86 5.65 22.18 7.17
N GLU A 87 6.19 23.23 7.76
CA GLU A 87 7.50 23.77 7.38
C GLU A 87 8.64 22.80 7.73
N TYR A 88 8.48 22.03 8.81
CA TYR A 88 9.38 20.92 9.15
C TYR A 88 9.59 19.94 7.98
N LEU A 89 8.50 19.52 7.31
CA LEU A 89 8.59 18.60 6.17
C LEU A 89 9.27 19.25 4.96
N ARG A 90 8.96 20.52 4.68
CA ARG A 90 9.55 21.25 3.55
C ARG A 90 11.06 21.37 3.70
N LYS A 91 11.52 21.79 4.88
CA LYS A 91 12.95 21.92 5.19
C LYS A 91 13.68 20.58 5.06
N LYS A 92 13.14 19.52 5.68
CA LYS A 92 13.72 18.17 5.60
C LYS A 92 13.75 17.63 4.17
N ASN A 93 12.71 17.91 3.37
CA ASN A 93 12.69 17.51 1.97
C ASN A 93 13.78 18.23 1.17
N ALA A 94 13.90 19.55 1.29
CA ALA A 94 14.93 20.33 0.61
C ALA A 94 16.36 19.89 1.01
N GLU A 95 16.59 19.66 2.31
CA GLU A 95 17.87 19.11 2.81
C GLU A 95 18.23 17.77 2.14
N LEU A 96 17.26 16.88 1.96
CA LEU A 96 17.48 15.57 1.36
C LEU A 96 17.55 15.61 -0.18
N GLU A 97 16.82 16.53 -0.83
CA GLU A 97 16.96 16.81 -2.26
C GLU A 97 18.38 17.28 -2.59
N GLU A 98 18.94 18.16 -1.77
CA GLU A 98 20.34 18.59 -1.93
C GLU A 98 21.31 17.44 -1.69
N ARG A 99 21.16 16.76 -0.54
CA ARG A 99 22.03 15.65 -0.16
C ARG A 99 22.08 14.54 -1.21
N TYR A 100 20.92 14.21 -1.79
CA TYR A 100 20.80 13.14 -2.75
C TYR A 100 20.80 13.63 -4.19
N ARG A 101 21.14 14.89 -4.50
CA ARG A 101 21.06 15.44 -5.86
C ARG A 101 21.75 14.55 -6.90
N GLU A 102 23.00 14.19 -6.63
CA GLU A 102 23.85 13.38 -7.53
C GLU A 102 24.05 11.93 -7.05
N THR A 103 23.36 11.53 -5.98
CA THR A 103 23.50 10.19 -5.39
C THR A 103 22.18 9.43 -5.36
N THR A 104 22.26 8.12 -5.15
CA THR A 104 21.10 7.24 -4.98
C THR A 104 20.53 7.42 -3.58
N VAL A 105 19.20 7.51 -3.49
CA VAL A 105 18.49 7.54 -2.20
C VAL A 105 18.41 6.09 -1.69
N PRO A 106 19.01 5.73 -0.55
CA PRO A 106 18.86 4.38 -0.02
C PRO A 106 17.41 4.14 0.44
N LYS A 107 16.90 2.92 0.25
CA LYS A 107 15.60 2.54 0.82
C LYS A 107 15.67 2.56 2.35
N PRO A 108 14.76 3.25 3.05
CA PRO A 108 14.70 3.15 4.51
C PRO A 108 14.36 1.73 4.97
N ALA A 109 14.98 1.26 6.06
CA ALA A 109 14.69 -0.06 6.64
C ALA A 109 13.21 -0.23 7.06
N TYR A 110 12.54 0.86 7.42
CA TYR A 110 11.12 0.88 7.76
C TYR A 110 10.18 0.96 6.55
N TRP A 111 10.69 0.98 5.31
CA TRP A 111 9.87 1.07 4.11
C TRP A 111 9.91 -0.23 3.32
N GLY A 112 8.74 -0.73 2.93
CA GLY A 112 8.63 -1.96 2.17
C GLY A 112 7.21 -2.28 1.73
N GLY A 113 7.07 -3.45 1.13
CA GLY A 113 5.82 -3.93 0.58
C GLY A 113 5.10 -4.94 1.46
N TYR A 114 3.80 -5.03 1.24
CA TYR A 114 2.95 -6.12 1.69
C TYR A 114 2.25 -6.75 0.48
N ILE A 115 1.96 -8.04 0.57
CA ILE A 115 1.09 -8.77 -0.36
C ILE A 115 -0.07 -9.38 0.42
N LEU A 116 -1.30 -9.10 -0.03
CA LEU A 116 -2.51 -9.75 0.47
C LEU A 116 -2.84 -10.96 -0.39
N GLN A 117 -2.88 -12.14 0.22
CA GLN A 117 -3.28 -13.40 -0.43
C GLN A 117 -4.80 -13.55 -0.30
N PRO A 118 -5.57 -13.61 -1.41
CA PRO A 118 -7.02 -13.54 -1.34
C PRO A 118 -7.64 -14.87 -0.87
N ASP A 119 -8.39 -14.82 0.22
CA ASP A 119 -9.25 -15.91 0.69
C ASP A 119 -10.71 -15.72 0.24
N VAL A 120 -11.14 -14.44 0.17
CA VAL A 120 -12.48 -14.04 -0.28
C VAL A 120 -12.37 -12.88 -1.26
N MET A 121 -13.13 -12.96 -2.36
CA MET A 121 -13.30 -11.86 -3.31
C MET A 121 -14.78 -11.67 -3.63
N GLU A 122 -15.29 -10.46 -3.44
CA GLU A 122 -16.65 -10.09 -3.81
C GLU A 122 -16.62 -9.10 -4.98
N PHE A 123 -17.40 -9.39 -6.01
CA PHE A 123 -17.70 -8.49 -7.12
C PHE A 123 -19.13 -8.00 -6.97
N TRP A 124 -19.28 -6.70 -6.77
CA TRP A 124 -20.55 -6.02 -6.64
C TRP A 124 -20.78 -5.11 -7.85
N GLN A 125 -21.99 -5.20 -8.43
CA GLN A 125 -22.44 -4.35 -9.52
C GLN A 125 -23.74 -3.64 -9.12
N GLY A 126 -23.68 -2.31 -9.15
CA GLY A 126 -24.82 -1.45 -8.87
C GLY A 126 -25.87 -1.54 -9.97
N GLN A 127 -27.13 -1.43 -9.56
CA GLN A 127 -28.32 -1.52 -10.40
C GLN A 127 -29.30 -0.44 -9.96
N THR A 128 -29.98 0.21 -10.91
CA THR A 128 -30.88 1.35 -10.65
C THR A 128 -32.10 0.98 -9.80
N ASN A 129 -32.57 -0.26 -9.93
CA ASN A 129 -33.69 -0.81 -9.15
C ASN A 129 -33.29 -1.29 -7.73
N ARG A 130 -32.03 -1.07 -7.32
CA ARG A 130 -31.45 -1.48 -6.03
C ARG A 130 -31.24 -3.00 -5.86
N LEU A 131 -31.56 -3.81 -6.86
CA LEU A 131 -31.27 -5.25 -6.87
C LEU A 131 -29.85 -5.48 -7.38
N HIS A 132 -28.86 -5.15 -6.56
CA HIS A 132 -27.45 -5.22 -6.93
C HIS A 132 -26.97 -6.67 -7.11
N ASP A 133 -26.16 -6.90 -8.13
CA ASP A 133 -25.53 -8.20 -8.33
C ASP A 133 -24.34 -8.36 -7.37
N ARG A 134 -24.25 -9.53 -6.74
CA ARG A 134 -23.16 -9.88 -5.82
C ARG A 134 -22.69 -11.29 -6.09
N ILE A 135 -21.49 -11.41 -6.63
CA ILE A 135 -20.82 -12.69 -6.87
C ILE A 135 -19.63 -12.79 -5.93
N VAL A 136 -19.64 -13.80 -5.05
CA VAL A 136 -18.61 -13.99 -4.02
C VAL A 136 -17.85 -15.28 -4.29
N PHE A 137 -16.55 -15.15 -4.48
CA PHE A 137 -15.60 -16.26 -4.52
C PHE A 137 -15.00 -16.46 -3.13
N ARG A 138 -14.87 -17.71 -2.73
CA ARG A 138 -14.16 -18.11 -1.52
C ARG A 138 -13.27 -19.29 -1.86
N ARG A 139 -12.03 -19.27 -1.36
CA ARG A 139 -11.19 -20.46 -1.39
C ARG A 139 -11.72 -21.44 -0.35
N LEU A 140 -12.03 -22.66 -0.77
CA LEU A 140 -12.33 -23.74 0.17
C LEU A 140 -11.04 -24.06 0.94
N ARG A 141 -11.16 -24.17 2.26
CA ARG A 141 -10.08 -24.72 3.09
C ARG A 141 -10.25 -26.23 3.08
N ASP A 142 -9.15 -26.94 2.90
CA ASP A 142 -9.08 -28.38 3.19
C ASP A 142 -9.20 -28.63 4.70
#